data_AF-A0A924XZI5-F1
#
_entry.id   AF-A0A924XZI5-F1
#
_cell.length_a   1.000
_cell.length_b   1.000
_cell.length_c   1.000
_cell.angle_alpha   90.00
_cell.angle_beta   90.00
_cell.angle_gamma   90.00
#
_symmetry.space_group_name_H-M   'P 1'
#
loop_
_entity.id
_entity.type
_entity.pdbx_description
1 polymer ?
#
loop_
_entity_poly.entity_id
_entity_poly.type
_entity_poly.pdbx_seq_one_letter_code
_entity_poly.pdbx_strand_id
1 'polypeptide(L)' 'MPRHDLLAAIDLGSNSFHLQVGRVVDRQIYPLDSLREVVRLGAGLTSEKRIDRATQARALEALARIGERLRGLPRGA' A
#
# COMPACT_ATOMS: atom_id res chain seq x y z
N MET A 1 10.31 11.71 -20.60
CA MET A 1 10.25 11.04 -19.29
C MET A 1 10.34 9.55 -19.54
N PRO A 2 11.09 8.76 -18.74
CA PRO A 2 11.08 7.31 -18.88
C PRO A 2 9.64 6.82 -18.76
N ARG A 3 9.22 5.97 -19.70
CA ARG A 3 7.90 5.36 -19.67
C ARG A 3 7.97 4.25 -18.63
N HIS A 4 7.40 4.51 -17.45
CA HIS A 4 7.25 3.50 -16.42
C HIS A 4 6.16 2.54 -16.90
N ASP A 5 6.59 1.42 -17.48
CA ASP A 5 5.67 0.37 -17.93
C ASP A 5 4.99 -0.33 -16.73
N LEU A 6 5.47 -0.11 -15.51
CA LEU A 6 4.90 -0.61 -14.27
C LEU A 6 4.47 0.57 -13.40
N LEU A 7 3.30 0.41 -12.76
CA LEU A 7 2.76 1.33 -11.78
C LEU A 7 2.45 0.58 -10.48
N ALA A 8 2.69 1.22 -9.35
CA ALA A 8 2.19 0.76 -8.06
C ALA A 8 1.36 1.84 -7.36
N ALA A 9 0.26 1.44 -6.75
CA ALA A 9 -0.58 2.31 -5.93
C ALA A 9 -0.77 1.68 -4.55
N ILE A 10 -0.57 2.48 -3.50
CA ILE A 10 -0.89 2.11 -2.12
C ILE A 10 -2.05 2.98 -1.64
N ASP A 11 -3.08 2.33 -1.08
CA ASP A 11 -4.18 2.97 -0.36
C ASP A 11 -4.10 2.59 1.13
N LEU A 12 -4.12 3.59 2.01
CA LEU A 12 -4.02 3.43 3.46
C LEU A 12 -5.36 3.73 4.13
N GLY A 13 -6.33 2.85 3.91
CA GLY A 13 -7.68 2.99 4.45
C GLY A 13 -7.79 2.77 5.97
N SER A 14 -8.89 3.23 6.55
CA SER A 14 -9.18 3.11 7.99
C SER A 14 -9.34 1.66 8.46
N ASN A 15 -9.73 0.74 7.58
CA ASN A 15 -9.86 -0.69 7.91
C ASN A 15 -8.71 -1.53 7.35
N SER A 16 -8.27 -1.25 6.14
CA SER A 16 -7.31 -2.09 5.42
C SER A 16 -6.38 -1.23 4.57
N PHE A 17 -5.15 -1.72 4.41
CA PHE A 17 -4.21 -1.20 3.42
C PHE A 17 -4.28 -2.07 2.18
N HIS A 18 -4.15 -1.44 1.02
CA HIS A 18 -4.15 -2.10 -0.27
C HIS A 18 -2.92 -1.67 -1.07
N LEU A 19 -2.23 -2.64 -1.67
CA LEU A 19 -1.27 -2.43 -2.73
C LEU A 19 -1.87 -3.00 -4.02
N GLN A 20 -1.78 -2.24 -5.10
CA GLN A 20 -2.05 -2.72 -6.45
C GLN A 20 -0.86 -2.40 -7.35
N VAL A 21 -0.34 -3.42 -8.04
CA VAL A 21 0.67 -3.28 -9.08
C VAL A 21 0.02 -3.56 -10.43
N GLY A 22 0.35 -2.75 -11.43
CA GLY A 22 -0.16 -2.90 -12.79
C GLY A 22 0.88 -2.56 -13.85
N ARG A 23 0.69 -3.12 -15.05
CA ARG A 23 1.47 -2.80 -16.23
C ARG A 23 0.69 -1.86 -17.14
N VAL A 24 1.33 -0.81 -17.64
CA VAL A 24 0.76 0.09 -18.65
C VAL A 24 1.11 -0.44 -20.04
N VAL A 25 0.10 -0.80 -20.83
CA VAL A 25 0.24 -1.18 -22.24
C VAL A 25 -0.83 -0.43 -23.04
N ASP A 26 -0.42 0.32 -24.07
CA ASP A 26 -1.32 1.10 -24.93
C ASP A 26 -2.38 1.92 -24.18
N ARG A 27 -1.94 2.58 -23.08
CA ARG A 27 -2.75 3.41 -22.16
C ARG A 27 -3.77 2.64 -21.30
N GLN A 28 -3.73 1.32 -21.31
CA GLN A 28 -4.50 0.46 -20.41
C GLN A 28 -3.60 -0.04 -19.28
N ILE A 29 -4.20 -0.24 -18.11
CA ILE A 29 -3.52 -0.81 -16.94
C ILE A 29 -3.98 -2.25 -16.78
N TYR A 30 -3.02 -3.18 -16.85
CA TYR A 30 -3.23 -4.60 -16.61
C TYR A 30 -2.78 -4.93 -15.18
N PRO A 31 -3.68 -5.44 -14.30
CA PRO A 31 -3.29 -5.80 -12.95
C PRO A 31 -2.28 -6.95 -12.98
N LEU A 32 -1.19 -6.81 -12.24
CA LEU A 32 -0.15 -7.83 -12.12
C LEU A 32 -0.15 -8.48 -10.75
N ASP A 33 -0.38 -7.68 -9.71
CA ASP A 33 -0.30 -8.16 -8.34
C ASP A 33 -1.10 -7.25 -7.40
N SER A 34 -1.55 -7.83 -6.29
CA SER A 34 -2.21 -7.07 -5.24
C SER A 34 -1.94 -7.68 -3.87
N LEU A 35 -1.97 -6.81 -2.85
CA LEU A 35 -1.88 -7.21 -1.46
C LEU A 35 -2.92 -6.44 -0.66
N ARG A 36 -3.57 -7.12 0.28
CA ARG A 36 -4.51 -6.52 1.22
C ARG A 36 -4.14 -6.89 2.65
N GLU A 37 -3.97 -5.89 3.48
CA GLU A 37 -3.62 -6.03 4.91
C GLU A 37 -4.71 -5.43 5.79
N VAL A 38 -5.30 -6.23 6.68
CA VAL A 38 -6.31 -5.74 7.62
C VAL A 38 -5.61 -5.12 8.83
N VAL A 39 -5.58 -3.79 8.88
CA VAL A 39 -4.86 -3.03 9.92
C VAL A 39 -5.80 -2.50 10.99
N ARG A 40 -7.05 -2.15 10.61
CA ARG A 40 -8.05 -1.49 11.44
C ARG A 40 -7.51 -0.21 12.11
N LEU A 41 -6.89 0.67 11.32
CA LEU A 41 -6.42 1.98 11.77
C LEU A 41 -7.49 2.75 12.56
N GLY A 42 -8.72 2.79 12.06
CA GLY A 42 -9.82 3.53 12.67
C GLY A 42 -10.20 3.01 14.06
N ALA A 43 -9.97 1.72 14.33
CA ALA A 43 -10.22 1.15 15.66
C ALA A 43 -9.20 1.61 16.71
N GLY A 44 -8.03 2.08 16.27
CA GLY A 44 -7.00 2.65 17.14
C GLY A 44 -7.06 4.16 17.29
N LEU A 45 -8.08 4.83 16.73
CA LEU A 45 -8.21 6.28 16.84
C LEU A 45 -8.64 6.67 18.26
N THR A 46 -7.79 7.41 18.97
CA THR A 46 -8.06 7.92 20.31
C THR A 46 -8.88 9.22 20.26
N SER A 47 -9.41 9.63 21.42
CA SER A 47 -10.13 10.90 21.61
C SER A 47 -9.30 12.12 21.19
N GLU A 48 -7.98 12.05 21.28
CA GLU A 48 -7.05 13.11 20.90
C GLU A 48 -6.73 13.11 19.40
N LYS A 49 -7.49 12.35 18.60
CA LYS A 49 -7.29 12.16 17.15
C LYS A 49 -5.89 11.61 16.81
N ARG A 50 -5.35 10.77 17.68
CA ARG A 50 -4.11 10.02 17.44
C ARG A 50 -4.41 8.56 17.23
N ILE A 51 -3.52 7.84 16.57
CA ILE A 51 -3.59 6.37 16.51
C ILE A 51 -2.85 5.82 17.73
N ASP A 52 -3.42 4.84 18.44
CA ASP A 52 -2.77 4.20 19.57
C ASP A 52 -1.49 3.44 19.16
N ARG A 53 -0.65 3.09 20.14
CA ARG A 53 0.63 2.42 19.88
C ARG A 53 0.49 1.03 19.27
N ALA A 54 -0.50 0.25 19.69
CA ALA A 54 -0.71 -1.11 19.20
C ALA A 54 -1.11 -1.10 17.71
N THR A 55 -1.95 -0.15 17.32
CA THR A 55 -2.44 0.03 15.97
C THR A 55 -1.36 0.64 15.07
N GLN A 56 -0.53 1.55 15.59
CA GLN A 56 0.69 2.00 14.90
C GLN A 56 1.62 0.82 14.59
N ALA A 57 1.89 -0.06 15.56
CA ALA A 57 2.77 -1.21 15.36
C ALA A 57 2.25 -2.13 14.22
N ARG A 58 0.96 -2.49 14.25
CA ARG A 58 0.34 -3.28 13.17
C ARG A 58 0.41 -2.58 11.81
N ALA A 59 0.19 -1.27 11.77
CA ALA A 59 0.29 -0.48 10.54
C ALA A 59 1.71 -0.51 9.97
N LEU A 60 2.73 -0.36 10.82
CA LEU A 60 4.13 -0.43 10.41
C LEU A 60 4.51 -1.83 9.90
N GLU A 61 4.03 -2.89 10.55
CA GLU A 61 4.24 -4.27 10.07
C GLU A 61 3.57 -4.51 8.71
N ALA A 62 2.36 -3.99 8.50
CA ALA A 62 1.69 -4.07 7.20
C ALA A 62 2.46 -3.29 6.12
N LEU A 63 2.96 -2.10 6.44
CA LEU A 63 3.81 -1.31 5.54
C LEU A 63 5.13 -2.03 5.22
N ALA A 64 5.72 -2.74 6.19
CA ALA A 64 6.91 -3.56 5.93
C ALA A 64 6.61 -4.65 4.89
N ARG A 65 5.49 -5.40 5.04
CA ARG A 65 5.06 -6.42 4.05
C ARG A 65 4.76 -5.83 2.67
N ILE A 66 4.14 -4.66 2.61
CA ILE A 66 3.95 -3.93 1.35
C ILE A 66 5.31 -3.56 0.74
N GLY A 67 6.24 -3.07 1.55
CA GLY A 67 7.61 -2.74 1.14
C GLY A 67 8.37 -3.94 0.58
N GLU A 68 8.21 -5.13 1.19
CA GLU A 68 8.74 -6.39 0.66
C GLU A 68 8.28 -6.65 -0.77
N ARG A 69 6.98 -6.45 -1.03
CA ARG A 69 6.40 -6.68 -2.34
C ARG A 69 6.89 -5.66 -3.38
N LEU A 70 7.20 -4.44 -2.95
CA LEU A 70 7.71 -3.37 -3.80
C LEU A 70 9.21 -3.46 -4.13
N ARG A 71 10.03 -4.24 -3.38
CA ARG A 71 11.49 -4.25 -3.57
C ARG A 71 11.97 -4.60 -4.98
N GLY A 72 11.17 -5.34 -5.75
CA GLY A 72 11.49 -5.74 -7.12
C GLY A 72 11.08 -4.72 -8.19
N LEU A 73 10.39 -3.63 -7.83
CA LEU A 73 9.90 -2.65 -8.81
C LEU A 73 10.98 -1.62 -9.17
N PRO A 74 11.01 -1.15 -10.43
CA PRO A 74 11.92 -0.08 -10.82
C PRO A 74 11.59 1.20 -10.06
N ARG A 75 12.62 1.99 -9.77
CA ARG A 75 12.43 3.31 -9.12
C ARG A 75 11.56 4.20 -10.01
N GLY A 76 10.51 4.79 -9.42
CA GLY A 76 9.56 5.66 -10.12
C GLY A 76 8.35 4.94 -10.73
N ALA A 77 8.21 3.63 -10.53
CA ALA A 77 6.94 2.93 -10.69
C ALA A 77 5.88 3.42 -9.67
#